data_AF-A0A934W3W0-F1
#
_entry.id   AF-A0A934W3W0-F1
#
_cell.length_a   1.000
_cell.length_b   1.000
_cell.length_c   1.000
_cell.angle_alpha   90.00
_cell.angle_beta   90.00
_cell.angle_gamma   90.00
#
_symmetry.space_group_name_H-M   'P 1'
#
loop_
_entity.id
_entity.type
_entity.pdbx_description
1 polymer ?
#
loop_
_entity_poly.entity_id
_entity_poly.type
_entity_poly.pdbx_seq_one_letter_code
_entity_poly.pdbx_strand_id
1 'polypeptide(L)'
;MGYDASHDDQHAAGELAAAAACFALGSAKVTLPGIDQPVQQWPAEWPQDLLARNTRMRQLVIAGALIAAEIERLQRAHFAAIDAAETSTLDHLEF
;
A
#
# COMPACT_ATOMS: atom_id res chain seq x y z
N MET A 1 -3.22 18.91 5.17
CA MET A 1 -3.56 17.56 4.69
C MET A 1 -2.44 17.14 3.78
N GLY A 2 -1.50 16.37 4.32
CA GLY A 2 -0.25 16.01 3.66
C GLY A 2 0.07 14.57 3.98
N TYR A 3 0.69 13.91 3.01
CA TYR A 3 1.35 12.62 3.14
C TYR A 3 2.41 12.73 4.24
N ASP A 4 2.29 11.89 5.28
CA ASP A 4 3.28 11.75 6.33
C ASP A 4 3.76 10.30 6.33
N ALA A 5 5.03 10.09 6.05
CA ALA A 5 5.63 8.76 5.94
C ALA A 5 5.43 7.93 7.22
N SER A 6 5.31 8.59 8.38
CA SER A 6 5.01 7.93 9.66
C SER A 6 3.60 7.33 9.73
N HIS A 7 2.66 7.80 8.91
CA HIS A 7 1.31 7.23 8.81
C HIS A 7 1.29 6.03 7.86
N ASP A 8 2.04 6.07 6.76
CA ASP A 8 2.11 4.95 5.81
C ASP A 8 2.86 3.73 6.37
N ASP A 9 3.85 3.96 7.24
CA ASP A 9 4.59 2.88 7.91
C ASP A 9 3.72 2.09 8.91
N GLN A 10 2.55 2.60 9.30
CA GLN A 10 1.57 1.87 10.14
C GLN A 10 0.79 0.82 9.32
N HIS A 11 0.74 0.96 8.00
CA HIS A 11 0.03 0.06 7.09
C HIS A 11 0.94 -1.07 6.59
N ALA A 12 1.38 -1.96 7.50
CA ALA A 12 2.34 -3.01 7.18
C ALA A 12 1.73 -4.27 6.54
N ALA A 13 0.40 -4.41 6.54
CA ALA A 13 -0.31 -5.62 6.11
C ALA A 13 -0.73 -5.61 4.62
N GLY A 14 -0.19 -4.70 3.80
CA GLY A 14 -0.54 -4.56 2.38
C GLY A 14 -1.83 -3.77 2.12
N GLU A 15 -2.31 -3.05 3.12
CA GLU A 15 -3.55 -2.26 3.09
C GLU A 15 -3.49 -1.14 2.04
N LEU A 16 -2.31 -0.55 1.80
CA LEU A 16 -2.10 0.44 0.73
C LEU A 16 -2.27 -0.17 -0.66
N ALA A 17 -1.74 -1.37 -0.90
CA ALA A 17 -1.88 -2.07 -2.18
C ALA A 17 -3.34 -2.51 -2.43
N ALA A 18 -4.02 -2.97 -1.38
CA ALA A 18 -5.44 -3.30 -1.41
C ALA A 18 -6.33 -2.09 -1.75
N ALA A 19 -6.10 -0.95 -1.10
CA ALA A 19 -6.80 0.30 -1.40
C ALA A 19 -6.50 0.77 -2.84
N ALA A 20 -5.23 0.69 -3.26
CA ALA A 20 -4.84 1.02 -4.63
C ALA A 20 -5.57 0.17 -5.66
N ALA A 21 -5.73 -1.13 -5.43
CA ALA A 21 -6.49 -2.03 -6.28
C ALA A 21 -7.97 -1.60 -6.39
N CYS A 22 -8.59 -1.18 -5.28
CA CYS A 22 -9.96 -0.66 -5.30
C CYS A 22 -10.08 0.59 -6.19
N PHE A 23 -9.15 1.54 -6.10
CA PHE A 23 -9.11 2.71 -6.99
C PHE A 23 -8.78 2.37 -8.44
N ALA A 24 -7.88 1.41 -8.66
CA ALA A 24 -7.51 0.94 -9.99
C ALA A 24 -8.69 0.27 -10.69
N LEU A 25 -9.48 -0.54 -9.99
CA LEU A 25 -10.67 -1.19 -10.52
C LEU A 25 -11.85 -0.21 -10.65
N GLY A 26 -11.97 0.76 -9.75
CA GLY A 26 -13.09 1.70 -9.73
C GLY A 26 -14.42 0.96 -9.56
N SER A 27 -15.46 1.38 -10.28
CA SER A 27 -16.75 0.67 -10.31
C SER A 27 -16.77 -0.53 -11.28
N ALA A 28 -15.63 -0.83 -11.94
CA ALA A 28 -15.58 -1.95 -12.87
C ALA A 28 -15.58 -3.26 -12.08
N LYS A 29 -16.63 -4.06 -12.25
CA LYS A 29 -16.64 -5.45 -11.79
C LYS A 29 -15.74 -6.24 -12.73
N VAL A 30 -14.47 -6.38 -12.37
CA VAL A 30 -13.58 -7.32 -13.06
C VAL A 30 -13.91 -8.71 -12.53
N THR A 31 -14.69 -9.46 -13.31
CA THR A 31 -14.95 -10.87 -13.04
C THR A 31 -13.77 -11.68 -13.56
N LEU A 32 -12.90 -12.13 -12.67
CA LEU A 32 -11.86 -13.09 -13.01
C LEU A 32 -12.44 -14.51 -12.90
N PRO A 33 -12.21 -15.42 -13.86
CA PRO A 33 -12.64 -16.81 -13.73
C PRO A 33 -12.04 -17.42 -12.46
N GLY A 34 -12.90 -17.90 -11.55
CA GLY A 34 -12.48 -18.50 -10.28
C GLY A 34 -12.36 -17.53 -9.10
N ILE A 35 -12.67 -16.24 -9.27
CA ILE A 35 -12.79 -15.28 -8.17
C ILE A 35 -14.25 -14.81 -8.11
N ASP A 36 -15.03 -15.46 -7.24
CA ASP A 36 -16.48 -15.23 -7.10
C ASP A 36 -16.83 -13.96 -6.31
N GLN A 37 -15.87 -13.36 -5.62
CA GLN A 37 -16.06 -12.11 -4.89
C GLN A 37 -15.04 -11.06 -5.35
N PRO A 38 -15.48 -9.84 -5.72
CA PRO A 38 -14.54 -8.74 -5.89
C PRO A 38 -13.74 -8.60 -4.61
N VAL A 39 -12.42 -8.48 -4.73
CA VAL A 39 -11.50 -8.34 -3.61
C VAL A 39 -11.71 -6.94 -3.02
N GLN A 40 -12.80 -6.75 -2.29
CA GLN A 40 -13.19 -5.47 -1.72
C GLN A 40 -12.49 -5.31 -0.38
N GLN A 41 -11.16 -5.15 -0.43
CA GLN A 41 -10.31 -4.85 0.71
C GLN A 41 -10.29 -3.34 0.98
N TRP A 42 -11.47 -2.72 0.95
CA TRP A 42 -11.60 -1.29 1.25
C TRP A 42 -11.29 -1.06 2.74
N PRO A 43 -10.36 -0.14 3.09
CA PRO A 43 -10.07 0.15 4.49
C PRO A 43 -11.34 0.58 5.24
N ALA A 44 -11.58 0.00 6.41
CA ALA A 44 -12.82 0.23 7.16
C ALA A 44 -12.98 1.70 7.59
N GLU A 45 -11.84 2.36 7.83
CA GLU A 45 -11.72 3.76 8.19
C GLU A 45 -11.92 4.74 7.02
N TRP A 46 -11.92 4.27 5.76
CA TRP A 46 -12.06 5.15 4.59
C TRP A 46 -13.52 5.36 4.19
N PRO A 47 -13.91 6.59 3.79
CA PRO A 47 -15.27 6.85 3.33
C PRO A 47 -15.65 5.99 2.13
N GLN A 48 -16.77 5.25 2.23
CA GLN A 48 -17.26 4.35 1.18
C GLN A 48 -17.65 5.07 -0.13
N ASP A 49 -17.92 6.37 -0.05
CA ASP A 49 -18.28 7.22 -1.19
C ASP A 49 -17.06 7.81 -1.92
N LEU A 50 -15.85 7.62 -1.39
CA LEU A 50 -14.64 8.26 -1.90
C LEU A 50 -14.36 7.86 -3.36
N LEU A 51 -14.64 6.62 -3.73
CA LEU A 51 -14.58 6.15 -5.12
C LEU A 51 -15.55 6.94 -6.00
N ALA A 52 -16.82 7.03 -5.61
CA ALA A 52 -17.87 7.68 -6.39
C ALA A 52 -17.68 9.21 -6.52
N ARG A 53 -16.97 9.83 -5.56
CA ARG A 53 -16.67 11.26 -5.54
C ARG A 53 -15.54 11.68 -6.47
N ASN A 54 -14.80 10.74 -7.06
CA ASN A 54 -13.65 11.03 -7.90
C ASN A 54 -13.90 10.62 -9.36
N THR A 55 -13.41 11.44 -10.30
CA THR A 55 -13.41 11.08 -11.73
C THR A 55 -12.53 9.87 -11.96
N ARG A 56 -12.77 9.13 -13.05
CA ARG A 56 -11.98 7.94 -13.37
C ARG A 56 -10.48 8.21 -13.43
N MET A 57 -10.08 9.34 -14.02
CA MET A 57 -8.67 9.77 -14.05
C MET A 57 -8.13 10.00 -12.64
N ARG A 58 -8.89 10.68 -11.77
CA ARG A 58 -8.47 10.95 -10.40
C ARG A 58 -8.36 9.69 -9.55
N GLN A 59 -9.24 8.72 -9.76
CA GLN A 59 -9.12 7.39 -9.13
C GLN A 59 -7.78 6.73 -9.50
N LEU A 60 -7.40 6.74 -10.79
CA LEU A 60 -6.12 6.17 -11.23
C LEU A 60 -4.90 6.90 -10.66
N VAL A 61 -4.97 8.23 -10.54
CA VAL A 61 -3.91 9.01 -9.87
C VAL A 61 -3.77 8.61 -8.42
N ILE A 62 -4.87 8.44 -7.69
CA ILE A 62 -4.86 7.98 -6.30
C ILE A 62 -4.28 6.56 -6.20
N ALA A 63 -4.71 5.65 -7.08
CA ALA A 63 -4.17 4.29 -7.13
C ALA A 63 -2.64 4.28 -7.34
N GLY A 64 -2.14 5.10 -8.27
CA GLY A 64 -0.71 5.23 -8.53
C GLY A 64 0.06 5.78 -7.32
N ALA A 65 -0.49 6.77 -6.63
CA ALA A 65 0.11 7.32 -5.42
C ALA A 65 0.19 6.28 -4.28
N LEU A 66 -0.85 5.48 -4.09
CA LEU A 66 -0.88 4.42 -3.07
C LEU A 66 0.10 3.29 -3.38
N ILE A 67 0.26 2.91 -4.66
CA ILE A 67 1.28 1.94 -5.09
C ILE A 67 2.68 2.47 -4.81
N ALA A 68 2.95 3.75 -5.15
CA ALA A 68 4.24 4.37 -4.87
C ALA A 68 4.54 4.37 -3.37
N ALA A 69 3.57 4.73 -2.52
CA ALA A 69 3.72 4.71 -1.07
C ALA A 69 4.05 3.32 -0.51
N GLU A 70 3.39 2.26 -0.99
CA GLU A 70 3.70 0.88 -0.55
C GLU A 70 5.10 0.44 -1.00
N ILE A 71 5.54 0.81 -2.21
CA ILE A 71 6.91 0.55 -2.68
C ILE A 71 7.93 1.25 -1.78
N GLU A 72 7.71 2.52 -1.46
CA GLU A 72 8.58 3.28 -0.56
C GLU A 72 8.65 2.63 0.83
N ARG A 73 7.51 2.18 1.37
CA ARG A 73 7.45 1.47 2.66
C ARG A 73 8.25 0.17 2.63
N LEU A 74 8.10 -0.64 1.58
CA LEU A 74 8.85 -1.88 1.40
C LEU A 74 10.36 -1.62 1.25
N GLN A 75 10.74 -0.57 0.53
CA GLN A 75 12.13 -0.16 0.41
C GLN A 75 12.71 0.25 1.78
N ARG A 76 12.01 1.08 2.56
CA ARG A 76 12.43 1.44 3.92
C ARG A 76 12.62 0.19 4.80
N ALA A 77 11.66 -0.74 4.78
CA ALA A 77 11.76 -1.98 5.54
C ALA A 77 12.95 -2.85 5.10
N HIS A 78 13.23 -2.92 3.79
CA HIS A 78 14.37 -3.66 3.26
C HIS A 78 15.72 -3.06 3.69
N PHE A 79 15.88 -1.75 3.59
CA PHE A 79 17.11 -1.08 4.01
C PHE A 79 17.33 -1.18 5.52
N ALA A 80 16.28 -1.01 6.33
CA ALA A 80 16.37 -1.19 7.78
C ALA A 80 16.79 -2.61 8.18
N ALA A 81 16.33 -3.64 7.45
CA ALA A 81 16.73 -5.02 7.69
C ALA A 81 18.19 -5.30 7.33
N ILE A 82 18.70 -4.67 6.26
CA ILE A 82 20.12 -4.74 5.87
C ILE A 82 21.00 -4.09 6.95
N ASP A 83 20.67 -2.88 7.37
CA ASP A 83 21.43 -2.14 8.40
C ASP A 83 21.51 -2.93 9.72
N ALA A 84 20.40 -3.57 10.13
CA ALA A 84 20.37 -4.42 11.31
C ALA A 84 21.26 -5.67 11.19
N ALA A 85 21.31 -6.28 10.00
CA ALA A 85 22.16 -7.44 9.73
C ALA A 85 23.66 -7.08 9.69
N GLU A 86 24.01 -5.92 9.13
CA GLU A 86 25.39 -5.41 9.12
C GLU A 86 25.86 -5.08 10.55
N THR A 87 25.02 -4.42 11.35
CA THR A 87 25.30 -4.11 12.76
C THR A 87 25.55 -5.40 13.56
N SER A 88 24.68 -6.41 13.41
CA SER A 88 24.86 -7.71 14.06
C SER A 88 26.14 -8.43 13.62
N THR A 89 26.56 -8.27 12.35
CA THR A 89 27.78 -8.91 11.83
C THR A 89 29.04 -8.24 12.40
N LEU A 90 29.04 -6.91 12.53
CA LEU A 90 30.14 -6.17 13.16
C LEU A 90 30.29 -6.53 14.64
N ASP A 91 29.19 -6.64 15.39
CA ASP A 91 29.19 -7.09 16.79
C ASP A 91 29.77 -8.51 16.96
N HIS A 92 29.62 -9.37 15.94
CA HIS A 92 30.19 -10.73 15.95
C HIS A 92 31.67 -10.81 15.56
N LEU A 93 32.24 -9.76 14.97
CA LEU A 93 33.65 -9.70 14.55
C LEU A 93 34.56 -8.96 15.55
N GLU A 94 34.01 -8.23 16.52
CA GLU A 94 34.78 -7.54 17.56
C GLU A 94 35.18 -8.41 18.77
N PHE A 95 35.41 -9.73 18.59
CA PHE A 95 35.92 -10.64 19.62
C PHE A 95 37.31 -11.21 19.30
#